data_AF-A0A956TJE0-F1
#
_entry.id   AF-A0A956TJE0-F1
#
_cell.length_a   1.000
_cell.length_b   1.000
_cell.length_c   1.000
_cell.angle_alpha   90.00
_cell.angle_beta   90.00
_cell.angle_gamma   90.00
#
_symmetry.space_group_name_H-M   'P 1'
#
loop_
_entity.id
_entity.type
_entity.pdbx_description
1 polymer ?
#
loop_
_entity_poly.entity_id
_entity_poly.type
_entity_poly.pdbx_seq_one_letter_code
_entity_poly.pdbx_strand_id
1 'polypeptide(L)'
;MSFAPNVGYLLLYTARQSDLEFQQNLIINNLQQLIAIGTRIISVAASTDPLSPDQARVAALTAAVQQQEKALRLTLARLQSEYQVVTKMIDSIRKLISKNVEMSFKTFG
;
A
#
# COMPACT_ATOMS: atom_id res chain seq x y z
N MET A 1 28.47 12.84 -10.60
CA MET A 1 27.04 13.18 -10.82
C MET A 1 26.74 14.48 -10.09
N SER A 2 26.14 15.47 -10.76
CA SER A 2 25.90 16.82 -10.23
C SER A 2 24.88 16.83 -9.08
N PHE A 3 25.02 17.78 -8.15
CA PHE A 3 24.19 17.92 -6.94
C PHE A 3 22.72 18.28 -7.24
N ALA A 4 22.47 19.20 -8.19
CA ALA A 4 21.11 19.68 -8.48
C ALA A 4 20.16 18.58 -9.03
N PRO A 5 20.57 17.70 -9.96
CA PRO A 5 19.74 16.55 -10.37
C PRO A 5 19.37 15.63 -9.22
N ASN A 6 20.29 15.36 -8.28
CA ASN A 6 20.03 14.47 -7.15
C ASN A 6 18.98 15.06 -6.20
N VAL A 7 19.00 16.37 -5.96
CA VAL A 7 17.96 17.06 -5.17
C VAL A 7 16.60 16.99 -5.89
N GLY A 8 16.57 17.16 -7.22
CA GLY A 8 15.34 17.01 -8.01
C GLY A 8 14.74 15.60 -7.92
N TYR A 9 15.58 14.56 -8.05
CA TYR A 9 15.13 13.18 -7.87
C TYR A 9 14.65 12.90 -6.45
N LEU A 10 15.30 13.47 -5.42
CA LEU A 10 14.85 13.33 -4.04
C LEU A 10 13.42 13.85 -3.86
N LEU A 11 13.13 15.05 -4.37
CA LEU A 11 11.78 15.63 -4.31
C LEU A 11 10.75 14.77 -5.03
N LEU A 12 11.08 14.27 -6.22
CA LEU A 12 10.20 13.39 -7.00
C LEU A 12 9.89 12.08 -6.25
N TYR A 13 10.92 11.39 -5.74
CA TYR A 13 10.71 10.13 -5.06
C TYR A 13 10.01 10.31 -3.71
N THR A 14 10.25 11.41 -2.99
CA THR A 14 9.48 11.74 -1.77
C THR A 14 8.02 12.03 -2.09
N ALA A 15 7.71 12.73 -3.18
CA ALA A 15 6.33 12.92 -3.62
C ALA A 15 5.66 11.59 -3.97
N ARG A 16 6.35 10.70 -4.70
CA ARG A 16 5.85 9.36 -5.01
C ARG A 16 5.65 8.52 -3.74
N GLN A 17 6.55 8.62 -2.77
CA GLN A 17 6.43 7.93 -1.48
C GLN A 17 5.13 8.33 -0.77
N SER A 18 4.84 9.62 -0.70
CA SER A 18 3.60 10.14 -0.08
C SER A 18 2.33 9.67 -0.80
N ASP A 19 2.33 9.65 -2.14
CA ASP A 19 1.22 9.12 -2.93
C ASP A 19 0.99 7.62 -2.67
N LEU A 20 2.07 6.82 -2.60
CA LEU A 20 1.99 5.40 -2.28
C LEU A 20 1.46 5.14 -0.87
N GLU A 21 1.83 5.96 0.12
CA GLU A 21 1.27 5.87 1.47
C GLU A 21 -0.23 6.18 1.48
N PHE A 22 -0.64 7.23 0.78
CA PHE A 22 -2.05 7.59 0.65
C PHE A 22 -2.86 6.44 0.02
N GLN A 23 -2.37 5.86 -1.08
CA GLN A 23 -3.03 4.74 -1.75
C GLN A 23 -3.11 3.50 -0.85
N GLN A 24 -2.03 3.16 -0.14
CA GLN A 24 -2.03 2.05 0.82
C GLN A 24 -3.10 2.28 1.91
N ASN A 25 -3.17 3.49 2.46
CA ASN A 25 -4.17 3.83 3.48
C ASN A 25 -5.60 3.72 2.93
N LEU A 26 -5.87 4.16 1.71
CA LEU A 26 -7.18 3.97 1.07
C LEU A 26 -7.55 2.48 0.95
N ILE A 27 -6.62 1.63 0.51
CA ILE A 27 -6.88 0.19 0.40
C ILE A 27 -7.12 -0.44 1.77
N ILE A 28 -6.36 -0.05 2.79
CA ILE A 28 -6.55 -0.54 4.17
C ILE A 28 -7.95 -0.16 4.68
N ASN A 29 -8.41 1.07 4.44
CA ASN A 29 -9.77 1.47 4.80
C ASN A 29 -10.83 0.62 4.08
N ASN A 30 -10.66 0.38 2.77
CA ASN A 30 -11.57 -0.48 2.01
C ASN A 30 -11.58 -1.93 2.52
N LEU A 31 -10.42 -2.48 2.88
CA LEU A 31 -10.30 -3.80 3.49
C LEU A 31 -11.04 -3.88 4.83
N GLN A 32 -10.90 -2.87 5.69
CA GLN A 32 -11.61 -2.81 6.97
C GLN A 32 -13.14 -2.80 6.75
N GLN A 33 -13.62 -2.03 5.77
CA GLN A 33 -15.05 -2.03 5.41
C GLN A 33 -15.52 -3.40 4.91
N LEU A 34 -14.73 -4.07 4.04
CA LEU A 34 -15.06 -5.41 3.56
C LEU A 34 -15.06 -6.45 4.67
N ILE A 35 -14.12 -6.39 5.61
CA ILE A 35 -14.09 -7.26 6.78
C ILE A 35 -15.37 -7.06 7.60
N ALA A 36 -15.79 -5.82 7.85
CA ALA A 36 -17.02 -5.52 8.57
C ALA A 36 -18.27 -6.08 7.84
N ILE A 37 -18.31 -5.98 6.51
CA ILE A 37 -19.37 -6.59 5.69
C ILE A 37 -19.33 -8.11 5.81
N GLY A 38 -18.15 -8.73 5.74
CA GLY A 38 -17.96 -10.16 5.91
C GLY A 38 -18.46 -10.65 7.27
N THR A 39 -18.14 -9.95 8.35
CA THR A 39 -18.67 -10.26 9.70
C THR A 39 -20.19 -10.21 9.75
N ARG A 40 -20.82 -9.22 9.09
CA ARG A 40 -22.29 -9.14 8.99
C ARG A 40 -22.85 -10.33 8.22
N ILE A 41 -22.26 -10.70 7.10
CA ILE A 41 -22.69 -11.89 6.31
C ILE A 41 -22.59 -13.16 7.15
N ILE A 42 -21.50 -13.33 7.92
CA ILE A 42 -21.34 -14.48 8.83
C ILE A 42 -22.42 -14.48 9.91
N SER A 43 -22.76 -13.32 10.46
CA SER A 43 -23.84 -13.23 11.46
C SER A 43 -25.20 -13.64 10.89
N VAL A 44 -25.51 -13.22 9.64
CA VAL A 44 -26.72 -13.64 8.92
C VAL A 44 -26.69 -15.15 8.63
N ALA A 45 -25.53 -15.68 8.21
CA ALA A 45 -25.35 -17.11 7.99
C ALA A 45 -25.66 -17.93 9.25
N ALA A 46 -25.22 -17.46 10.41
CA ALA A 46 -25.44 -18.14 11.68
C ALA A 46 -26.92 -18.16 12.13
N SER A 47 -27.72 -17.19 11.69
CA SER A 47 -29.16 -17.11 11.97
C SER A 47 -30.05 -17.73 10.89
N THR A 48 -29.47 -18.19 9.77
CA THR A 48 -30.22 -18.72 8.62
C THR A 48 -30.33 -20.25 8.72
N ASP A 49 -31.49 -20.81 8.37
CA ASP A 49 -31.69 -22.26 8.32
C ASP A 49 -30.75 -22.87 7.26
N PRO A 50 -29.91 -23.86 7.60
CA PRO A 50 -28.94 -24.47 6.69
C PRO A 50 -29.57 -25.18 5.47
N LEU A 51 -30.86 -25.49 5.50
CA LEU A 51 -31.58 -26.10 4.37
C LEU A 51 -32.36 -25.07 3.52
N SER A 52 -32.33 -23.79 3.89
CA SER A 52 -33.03 -22.74 3.17
C SER A 52 -32.30 -22.34 1.88
N PRO A 53 -33.04 -21.88 0.84
CA PRO A 53 -32.44 -21.30 -0.36
C PRO A 53 -31.60 -20.03 -0.07
N ASP A 54 -31.83 -19.37 1.07
CA ASP A 54 -31.05 -18.21 1.50
C ASP A 54 -29.61 -18.57 1.86
N GLN A 55 -29.33 -19.81 2.25
CA GLN A 55 -27.97 -20.28 2.53
C GLN A 55 -27.08 -20.25 1.28
N ALA A 56 -27.63 -20.58 0.11
CA ALA A 56 -26.90 -20.48 -1.16
C ALA A 56 -26.55 -19.03 -1.50
N ARG A 57 -27.44 -18.09 -1.19
CA ARG A 57 -27.20 -16.65 -1.38
C ARG A 57 -26.12 -16.13 -0.43
N VAL A 58 -26.16 -16.53 0.83
CA VAL A 58 -25.13 -16.19 1.83
C VAL A 58 -23.76 -16.73 1.42
N ALA A 59 -23.69 -17.97 0.93
CA ALA A 59 -22.45 -18.56 0.41
C ALA A 59 -21.90 -17.77 -0.79
N ALA A 60 -22.75 -17.40 -1.74
CA ALA A 60 -22.36 -16.59 -2.90
C ALA A 60 -21.84 -15.20 -2.51
N LEU A 61 -22.51 -14.52 -1.58
CA LEU A 61 -22.06 -13.22 -1.05
C LEU A 61 -20.74 -13.33 -0.29
N THR A 62 -20.56 -14.39 0.49
CA THR A 62 -19.32 -14.66 1.21
C THR A 62 -18.16 -14.85 0.22
N ALA A 63 -18.36 -15.67 -0.82
CA ALA A 63 -17.36 -15.90 -1.85
C ALA A 63 -16.99 -14.61 -2.60
N ALA A 64 -17.98 -13.78 -2.94
CA ALA A 64 -17.75 -12.49 -3.60
C ALA A 64 -16.92 -11.53 -2.74
N VAL A 65 -17.25 -11.41 -1.44
CA VAL A 65 -16.50 -10.56 -0.50
C VAL A 65 -15.07 -11.07 -0.32
N GLN A 66 -14.88 -12.39 -0.17
CA GLN A 66 -13.54 -12.99 -0.07
C GLN A 66 -12.70 -12.76 -1.33
N GLN A 67 -13.31 -12.87 -2.51
CA GLN A 67 -12.61 -12.61 -3.77
C GLN A 67 -12.18 -11.15 -3.86
N GLN A 68 -13.04 -10.21 -3.47
CA GLN A 68 -12.73 -8.79 -3.44
C GLN A 68 -11.63 -8.47 -2.42
N GLU A 69 -11.68 -9.07 -1.23
CA GLU A 69 -10.64 -8.95 -0.22
C GLU A 69 -9.29 -9.42 -0.76
N LYS A 70 -9.25 -10.59 -1.41
CA LYS A 70 -8.03 -11.13 -2.02
C LYS A 70 -7.47 -10.19 -3.08
N ALA A 71 -8.32 -9.62 -3.93
CA ALA A 71 -7.89 -8.66 -4.94
C ALA A 71 -7.27 -7.40 -4.31
N LEU A 72 -7.92 -6.82 -3.30
CA LEU A 72 -7.39 -5.67 -2.58
C LEU A 72 -6.07 -5.98 -1.85
N ARG A 73 -5.94 -7.16 -1.24
CA ARG A 73 -4.68 -7.59 -0.59
C ARG A 73 -3.53 -7.75 -1.58
N LEU A 74 -3.79 -8.27 -2.78
CA LEU A 74 -2.77 -8.35 -3.83
C LEU A 74 -2.32 -6.97 -4.29
N THR A 75 -3.26 -6.03 -4.46
CA THR A 75 -2.94 -4.64 -4.78
C THR A 75 -2.14 -3.98 -3.66
N LEU A 76 -2.54 -4.18 -2.40
CA LEU A 76 -1.81 -3.67 -1.23
C LEU A 76 -0.37 -4.18 -1.20
N ALA A 77 -0.17 -5.49 -1.41
CA ALA A 77 1.16 -6.09 -1.43
C ALA A 77 2.06 -5.49 -2.54
N ARG A 78 1.48 -5.21 -3.72
CA ARG A 78 2.21 -4.53 -4.80
C ARG A 78 2.60 -3.10 -4.42
N LEU A 79 1.69 -2.32 -3.86
CA LEU A 79 1.97 -0.95 -3.42
C LEU A 79 3.03 -0.92 -2.31
N GLN A 80 2.99 -1.87 -1.37
CA GLN A 80 4.01 -2.01 -0.32
C GLN A 80 5.39 -2.33 -0.90
N SER A 81 5.45 -3.22 -1.90
CA SER A 81 6.70 -3.52 -2.60
C SER A 81 7.25 -2.29 -3.31
N GLU A 82 6.39 -1.54 -4.03
CA GLU A 82 6.79 -0.31 -4.68
C GLU A 82 7.29 0.74 -3.68
N TYR A 83 6.57 0.92 -2.57
CA TYR A 83 6.94 1.83 -1.50
C TYR A 83 8.34 1.52 -0.93
N GLN A 84 8.64 0.24 -0.71
CA GLN A 84 9.97 -0.19 -0.26
C GLN A 84 11.06 0.11 -1.28
N VAL A 85 10.78 -0.06 -2.57
CA VAL A 85 11.72 0.29 -3.65
C VAL A 85 11.97 1.80 -3.67
N VAL A 86 10.92 2.62 -3.61
CA VAL A 86 11.03 4.08 -3.57
C VAL A 86 11.80 4.56 -2.34
N THR A 87 11.54 3.97 -1.17
CA THR A 87 12.28 4.27 0.06
C THR A 87 13.78 4.02 -0.11
N LYS A 88 14.17 2.88 -0.70
CA LYS A 88 15.58 2.57 -0.99
C LYS A 88 16.20 3.55 -1.99
N MET A 89 15.43 4.06 -2.95
CA MET A 89 15.91 5.09 -3.89
C MET A 89 16.16 6.41 -3.18
N ILE A 90 15.26 6.84 -2.31
CA ILE A 90 15.41 8.04 -1.48
C ILE A 90 16.68 7.95 -0.63
N ASP A 91 16.89 6.83 0.06
CA ASP A 91 18.06 6.65 0.92
C ASP A 91 19.38 6.66 0.13
N SER A 92 19.38 6.01 -1.04
CA SER A 92 20.52 6.03 -1.96
C SER A 92 20.85 7.44 -2.43
N ILE A 93 19.84 8.22 -2.80
CA ILE A 93 20.02 9.60 -3.26
C ILE A 93 20.48 10.51 -2.12
N ARG A 94 19.91 10.38 -0.93
CA ARG A 94 20.36 11.11 0.28
C ARG A 94 21.85 10.89 0.54
N LYS A 95 22.32 9.64 0.47
CA LYS A 95 23.75 9.31 0.61
C LYS A 95 24.62 9.98 -0.45
N LEU A 96 24.17 10.00 -1.71
CA LEU A 96 24.90 10.68 -2.80
C LEU A 96 24.97 12.19 -2.58
N ILE A 97 23.88 12.81 -2.13
CA ILE A 97 23.84 14.23 -1.78
C ILE A 97 24.82 14.52 -0.63
N SER A 98 24.76 13.76 0.47
CA SER A 98 25.68 13.90 1.60
C SER A 98 27.14 13.77 1.17
N LYS A 99 27.47 12.76 0.36
CA LYS A 99 28.84 12.58 -0.16
C LYS A 99 29.29 13.77 -1.02
N ASN A 100 28.43 14.30 -1.88
CA ASN A 100 28.75 15.47 -2.70
C ASN A 100 29.02 16.70 -1.83
N VAL A 101 28.19 16.92 -0.79
CA VAL A 101 28.37 18.01 0.17
C VAL A 101 29.69 17.87 0.92
N GLU A 102 29.99 16.68 1.45
CA GLU A 102 31.26 16.40 2.14
C GLU A 102 32.48 16.64 1.25
N MET A 103 32.46 16.16 -0.01
CA MET A 103 33.56 16.38 -0.94
C MET A 103 33.74 17.87 -1.25
N SER A 104 32.65 18.62 -1.46
CA SER A 104 32.73 20.06 -1.66
C SER A 104 33.39 20.78 -0.48
N PHE A 105 33.02 20.44 0.77
CA PHE A 105 33.65 21.06 1.94
C PHE A 105 35.11 20.64 2.14
N LYS A 106 35.46 19.38 1.85
CA LYS A 106 36.86 18.90 1.90
C LYS A 106 37.77 19.57 0.86
N THR A 107 37.22 20.07 -0.24
CA THR A 107 38.00 20.80 -1.25
C THR A 107 38.21 22.27 -0.90
N PHE A 108 37.55 22.80 0.13
CA PHE A 108 37.66 24.21 0.54
C PHE A 108 38.33 24.42 1.92
N GLY A 109 38.76 23.36 2.60
CA GLY A 109 39.55 23.40 3.84
C GLY A 109 40.91 22.76 3.65
#